data_AF-A0A8F6NF54-F1
#
_entry.id   AF-A0A8F6NF54-F1
#
_cell.length_a   1.000
_cell.length_b   1.000
_cell.length_c   1.000
_cell.angle_alpha   90.00
_cell.angle_beta   90.00
_cell.angle_gamma   90.00
#
_symmetry.space_group_name_H-M   'P 1'
#
loop_
_entity.id
_entity.type
_entity.pdbx_description
1 polymer ?
#
loop_
_entity_poly.entity_id
_entity_poly.type
_entity_poly.pdbx_seq_one_letter_code
_entity_poly.pdbx_strand_id
1 'polypeptide(L)'
;MTPQTITWVRNNVIFALNCGEKPQRGQLAAFEGFSRATTKRYGRHRERTLKIGNRWYSRDTDPVYVLETARNKKQREMITPEAYRTASWRRAINSLADYEKAWILYCYGARHTYMNHMLICEYLWLQMHDRLRASRKRITDDMTGNLITLAGIMTWNAAQLMGGKDNAEIYAATYAAQEIGVKASAWSRNYKKHWQFMYDKCEELDSQALEKLMQKN
;
A
#
# COMPACT_ATOMS: atom_id res chain seq x y z
N MET A 1 19.87 5.36 -13.07
CA MET A 1 19.43 6.45 -12.16
C MET A 1 20.60 6.96 -11.30
N THR A 2 20.62 8.21 -10.82
CA THR A 2 21.66 8.68 -9.86
C THR A 2 21.26 8.31 -8.42
N PRO A 3 22.19 8.09 -7.47
CA PRO A 3 21.83 7.72 -6.09
C PRO A 3 20.87 8.73 -5.42
N GLN A 4 21.05 10.03 -5.70
CA GLN A 4 20.18 11.08 -5.17
C GLN A 4 18.75 11.01 -5.71
N THR A 5 18.58 10.68 -7.00
CA THR A 5 17.25 10.54 -7.60
C THR A 5 16.54 9.30 -7.07
N ILE A 6 17.24 8.19 -6.86
CA ILE A 6 16.69 6.98 -6.22
C ILE A 6 16.12 7.30 -4.84
N THR A 7 16.91 7.95 -3.98
CA THR A 7 16.46 8.32 -2.63
C THR A 7 15.24 9.26 -2.67
N TRP A 8 15.23 10.22 -3.59
CA TRP A 8 14.09 11.12 -3.75
C TRP A 8 12.81 10.37 -4.14
N VAL A 9 12.88 9.44 -5.09
CA VAL A 9 11.73 8.62 -5.50
C VAL A 9 11.26 7.74 -4.35
N ARG A 10 12.17 7.05 -3.66
CA ARG A 10 11.83 6.23 -2.48
C ARG A 10 11.08 7.04 -1.43
N ASN A 11 11.57 8.23 -1.09
CA ASN A 11 10.90 9.10 -0.10
C ASN A 11 9.49 9.51 -0.54
N ASN A 12 9.29 9.82 -1.83
CA ASN A 12 7.96 10.14 -2.35
C ASN A 12 7.02 8.93 -2.33
N VAL A 13 7.53 7.73 -2.67
CA VAL A 13 6.76 6.48 -2.64
C VAL A 13 6.37 6.12 -1.21
N ILE A 14 7.31 6.14 -0.26
CA ILE A 14 7.05 5.91 1.16
C ILE A 14 5.99 6.89 1.66
N PHE A 15 6.15 8.19 1.36
CA PHE A 15 5.18 9.19 1.76
C PHE A 15 3.80 8.93 1.13
N ALA A 16 3.74 8.61 -0.16
CA ALA A 16 2.49 8.36 -0.88
C ALA A 16 1.73 7.12 -0.37
N LEU A 17 2.45 6.06 -0.02
CA LEU A 17 1.86 4.81 0.51
C LEU A 17 1.39 4.94 1.95
N ASN A 18 2.02 5.82 2.73
CA ASN A 18 1.80 5.91 4.17
C ASN A 18 1.06 7.18 4.61
N CYS A 19 0.77 8.11 3.69
CA CYS A 19 -0.02 9.32 4.00
C CYS A 19 -1.52 8.99 4.18
N GLY A 20 -2.17 9.71 5.11
CA GLY A 20 -3.63 9.73 5.21
C GLY A 20 -4.26 8.81 6.27
N GLU A 21 -3.52 8.33 7.26
CA GLU A 21 -4.06 7.52 8.38
C GLU A 21 -4.91 8.34 9.39
N LYS A 22 -5.84 9.17 8.92
CA LYS A 22 -7.00 9.52 9.74
C LYS A 22 -8.12 8.59 9.32
N PRO A 23 -8.63 7.70 10.20
CA PRO A 23 -9.80 6.90 9.88
C PRO A 23 -10.94 7.86 9.60
N GLN A 24 -11.21 8.13 8.33
CA GLN A 24 -12.47 8.69 7.92
C GLN A 24 -13.47 7.59 8.24
N ARG A 25 -14.12 7.72 9.40
CA ARG A 25 -15.44 7.12 9.63
C ARG A 25 -16.20 7.32 8.32
N GLY A 26 -16.44 6.22 7.59
CA GLY A 26 -16.99 6.28 6.24
C GLY A 26 -18.27 7.10 6.20
N GLN A 27 -18.75 7.45 5.01
CA GLN A 27 -19.95 8.29 4.87
C GLN A 27 -21.11 7.81 5.77
N LEU A 28 -21.26 6.48 5.95
CA LEU A 28 -22.24 5.85 6.83
C LEU A 28 -21.95 6.00 8.33
N ALA A 29 -20.69 5.89 8.76
CA ALA A 29 -20.32 6.07 10.17
C ALA A 29 -20.43 7.54 10.62
N ALA A 30 -20.53 8.50 9.68
CA ALA A 30 -20.94 9.87 9.99
C ALA A 30 -22.43 9.98 10.37
N PHE A 31 -23.27 9.00 10.01
CA PHE A 31 -24.71 8.96 10.35
C PHE A 31 -25.02 8.15 11.61
N GLU A 32 -24.02 7.50 12.23
CA GLU A 32 -24.19 6.63 13.41
C GLU A 32 -24.72 7.39 14.65
N GLY A 33 -24.61 8.73 14.67
CA GLY A 33 -25.23 9.63 15.65
C GLY A 33 -26.44 10.44 15.14
N PHE A 34 -26.85 10.26 13.88
CA PHE A 34 -27.99 10.94 13.24
C PHE A 34 -29.20 10.01 13.09
N SER A 35 -29.34 9.00 13.94
CA SER A 35 -30.62 8.30 14.07
C SER A 35 -31.67 9.32 14.58
N ARG A 36 -32.38 9.97 13.66
CA ARG A 36 -33.55 10.77 14.02
C ARG A 36 -34.59 9.79 14.56
N ALA A 37 -34.65 9.61 15.87
CA ALA A 37 -35.66 8.82 16.58
C ALA A 37 -37.09 9.36 16.40
N THR A 38 -37.27 10.48 15.68
CA THR A 38 -38.57 11.10 15.41
C THR A 38 -38.85 11.18 13.92
N THR A 39 -39.72 10.29 13.45
CA THR A 39 -40.27 10.23 12.08
C THR A 39 -41.38 11.26 11.83
N LYS A 40 -41.31 12.47 12.40
CA LYS A 40 -42.28 13.55 12.11
C LYS A 40 -41.94 14.28 10.81
N ARG A 41 -41.71 13.54 9.72
CA ARG A 41 -41.35 14.11 8.40
C ARG A 41 -42.46 15.04 7.86
N TYR A 42 -43.69 14.87 8.32
CA TYR A 42 -44.78 15.84 8.11
C TYR A 42 -45.38 16.21 9.47
N GLY A 43 -45.05 17.42 9.96
CA GLY A 43 -45.79 18.02 11.07
C GLY A 43 -47.24 18.32 10.66
N ARG A 44 -48.12 18.49 11.63
CA ARG A 44 -49.55 18.84 11.44
C ARG A 44 -49.66 20.03 10.47
N HIS A 45 -50.18 19.79 9.27
CA HIS A 45 -50.41 20.85 8.29
C HIS A 45 -51.50 21.78 8.88
N ARG A 46 -51.15 23.03 9.20
CA ARG A 46 -52.16 24.02 9.62
C ARG A 46 -52.99 24.39 8.40
N GLU A 47 -54.31 24.39 8.53
CA GLU A 47 -55.22 24.82 7.46
C GLU A 47 -54.91 26.27 7.09
N ARG A 48 -54.64 26.51 5.79
CA ARG A 48 -54.19 27.81 5.25
C ARG A 48 -55.30 28.58 4.54
N THR A 49 -56.43 27.94 4.34
CA THR A 49 -57.58 28.47 3.62
C THR A 49 -58.48 29.20 4.61
N LEU A 50 -58.63 30.50 4.39
CA LEU A 50 -59.57 31.35 5.11
C LEU A 50 -60.72 31.70 4.18
N LYS A 51 -61.95 31.61 4.69
CA LYS A 51 -63.13 32.08 3.96
C LYS A 51 -63.46 33.49 4.44
N ILE A 52 -63.27 34.48 3.58
CA ILE A 52 -63.65 35.87 3.84
C ILE A 52 -64.80 36.20 2.89
N GLY A 53 -66.01 36.33 3.44
CA GLY A 53 -67.24 36.42 2.64
C GLY A 53 -67.51 35.13 1.85
N ASN A 54 -67.74 35.25 0.54
CA ASN A 54 -68.02 34.13 -0.36
C ASN A 54 -66.80 33.60 -1.14
N ARG A 55 -65.58 34.05 -0.82
CA ARG A 55 -64.34 33.61 -1.49
C ARG A 55 -63.33 33.02 -0.51
N TRP A 56 -62.59 32.04 -1.01
CA TRP A 56 -61.51 31.38 -0.30
C TRP A 56 -60.19 32.09 -0.61
N TYR A 57 -59.43 32.38 0.44
CA TYR A 57 -58.11 33.03 0.36
C TYR A 57 -57.09 32.12 1.05
N SER A 58 -55.92 31.95 0.43
CA SER A 58 -54.77 31.31 1.08
C SER A 58 -54.00 32.38 1.83
N ARG A 59 -53.77 32.19 3.14
CA ARG A 59 -52.97 33.14 3.93
C ARG A 59 -51.50 33.08 3.47
N ASP A 60 -50.89 34.24 3.22
CA ASP A 60 -49.44 34.36 3.03
C ASP A 60 -48.71 33.96 4.33
N THR A 61 -47.57 33.27 4.19
CA THR A 61 -46.83 32.77 5.35
C THR A 61 -45.81 33.82 5.79
N ASP A 62 -45.74 34.10 7.10
CA ASP A 62 -44.65 34.92 7.65
C ASP A 62 -43.31 34.25 7.34
N PRO A 63 -42.27 35.01 6.95
CA PRO A 63 -40.96 34.44 6.70
C PRO A 63 -40.47 33.71 7.96
N VAL A 64 -40.21 32.42 7.82
CA VAL A 64 -39.68 31.62 8.93
C VAL A 64 -38.24 32.03 9.17
N TYR A 65 -37.98 32.69 10.31
CA TYR A 65 -36.62 32.99 10.73
C TYR A 65 -35.93 31.70 11.17
N VAL A 66 -35.01 31.19 10.35
CA VAL A 66 -34.18 30.04 10.66
C VAL A 66 -32.74 30.51 10.75
N LEU A 67 -32.09 30.28 11.90
CA LEU A 67 -30.65 30.43 12.03
C LEU A 67 -29.96 29.28 11.31
N GLU A 68 -28.89 29.56 10.57
CA GLU A 68 -28.06 28.56 9.89
C GLU A 68 -27.65 27.45 10.90
N THR A 69 -28.22 26.25 10.76
CA THR A 69 -27.96 25.14 11.69
C THR A 69 -26.59 24.49 11.47
N ALA A 70 -25.89 24.85 10.39
CA ALA A 70 -24.54 24.39 10.12
C ALA A 70 -23.54 25.26 10.91
N ARG A 71 -23.15 24.79 12.09
CA ARG A 71 -22.11 25.42 12.95
C ARG A 71 -20.74 25.53 12.26
N ASN A 72 -20.55 24.94 11.07
CA ASN A 72 -19.29 24.92 10.36
C ASN A 72 -19.53 25.06 8.84
N LYS A 73 -19.12 26.17 8.24
CA LYS A 73 -19.24 26.44 6.78
C LYS A 73 -18.23 25.67 5.93
N LYS A 74 -17.26 24.99 6.56
CA LYS A 74 -16.27 24.19 5.85
C LYS A 74 -16.78 22.77 5.70
N GLN A 75 -16.93 22.33 4.45
CA GLN A 75 -17.18 20.94 4.12
C GLN A 75 -16.05 20.08 4.71
N ARG A 76 -16.40 18.94 5.32
CA ARG A 76 -15.40 17.98 5.82
C ARG A 76 -14.56 17.48 4.64
N GLU A 77 -13.24 17.56 4.77
CA GLU A 77 -12.32 17.09 3.73
C GLU A 77 -12.49 15.58 3.52
N MET A 78 -12.96 15.19 2.33
CA MET A 78 -13.16 13.79 1.93
C MET A 78 -11.83 13.10 1.62
N ILE A 79 -10.80 13.84 1.27
CA ILE A 79 -9.44 13.35 1.03
C ILE A 79 -8.52 14.39 1.62
N THR A 80 -7.50 13.99 2.39
CA THR A 80 -6.56 14.98 2.94
C THR A 80 -5.73 15.58 1.81
N PRO A 81 -5.26 16.84 1.93
CA PRO A 81 -4.44 17.47 0.89
C PRO A 81 -3.19 16.66 0.53
N GLU A 82 -2.56 15.99 1.50
CA GLU A 82 -1.40 15.13 1.27
C GLU A 82 -1.77 13.89 0.45
N ALA A 83 -2.89 13.25 0.78
CA ALA A 83 -3.40 12.11 0.04
C ALA A 83 -3.76 12.53 -1.39
N TYR A 84 -4.40 13.68 -1.59
CA TYR A 84 -4.71 14.17 -2.94
C TYR A 84 -3.42 14.46 -3.74
N ARG A 85 -2.45 15.17 -3.15
CA ARG A 85 -1.18 15.52 -3.79
C ARG A 85 -0.37 14.31 -4.24
N THR A 86 -0.44 13.22 -3.48
CA THR A 86 0.31 11.97 -3.74
C THR A 86 -0.47 10.93 -4.52
N ALA A 87 -1.69 11.24 -4.96
CA ALA A 87 -2.54 10.29 -5.66
C ALA A 87 -1.96 9.84 -7.02
N SER A 88 -1.13 10.65 -7.68
CA SER A 88 -0.41 10.26 -8.91
C SER A 88 0.53 9.07 -8.64
N TRP A 89 1.32 9.13 -7.57
CA TRP A 89 2.23 8.07 -7.16
C TRP A 89 1.51 6.76 -6.89
N ARG A 90 0.41 6.79 -6.13
CA ARG A 90 -0.38 5.56 -5.88
C ARG A 90 -0.97 4.98 -7.17
N ARG A 91 -1.42 5.81 -8.11
CA ARG A 91 -1.87 5.34 -9.43
C ARG A 91 -0.72 4.74 -10.24
N ALA A 92 0.44 5.38 -10.24
CA ALA A 92 1.63 4.88 -10.92
C ALA A 92 2.07 3.52 -10.36
N ILE A 93 2.11 3.35 -9.03
CA ILE A 93 2.42 2.08 -8.35
C ILE A 93 1.43 0.98 -8.74
N ASN A 94 0.12 1.28 -8.75
CA ASN A 94 -0.90 0.31 -9.15
C ASN A 94 -0.87 -0.04 -10.65
N SER A 95 -0.13 0.73 -11.46
CA SER A 95 0.07 0.48 -12.90
C SER A 95 1.38 -0.27 -13.22
N LEU A 96 2.17 -0.63 -12.20
CA LEU A 96 3.36 -1.46 -12.36
C LEU A 96 2.98 -2.92 -12.61
N ALA A 97 3.92 -3.71 -13.13
CA ALA A 97 3.76 -5.15 -13.23
C ALA A 97 3.64 -5.79 -11.82
N ASP A 98 3.09 -6.99 -11.73
CA ASP A 98 2.71 -7.57 -10.44
C ASP A 98 3.89 -7.74 -9.47
N TYR A 99 5.05 -8.24 -9.93
CA TYR A 99 6.24 -8.36 -9.08
C TYR A 99 6.81 -7.01 -8.66
N GLU A 100 6.82 -6.01 -9.56
CA GLU A 100 7.30 -4.66 -9.25
C GLU A 100 6.41 -3.97 -8.22
N LYS A 101 5.08 -4.06 -8.43
CA LYS A 101 4.07 -3.55 -7.50
C LYS A 101 4.19 -4.25 -6.14
N ALA A 102 4.30 -5.58 -6.12
CA ALA A 102 4.48 -6.34 -4.88
C ALA A 102 5.75 -5.92 -4.15
N TRP A 103 6.86 -5.74 -4.87
CA TRP A 103 8.13 -5.30 -4.31
C TRP A 103 8.02 -3.92 -3.65
N ILE A 104 7.46 -2.94 -4.36
CA ILE A 104 7.27 -1.57 -3.86
C ILE A 104 6.40 -1.56 -2.61
N LEU A 105 5.25 -2.26 -2.65
CA LEU A 105 4.34 -2.34 -1.51
C LEU A 105 4.97 -3.07 -0.31
N TYR A 106 5.81 -4.07 -0.57
CA TYR A 106 6.49 -4.82 0.48
C TYR A 106 7.60 -4.02 1.16
N CYS A 107 8.43 -3.30 0.39
CA CYS A 107 9.58 -2.57 0.93
C CYS A 107 9.19 -1.22 1.55
N TYR A 108 8.27 -0.49 0.90
CA TYR A 108 8.01 0.92 1.21
C TYR A 108 6.63 1.18 1.84
N GLY A 109 5.74 0.20 1.86
CA GLY A 109 4.45 0.29 2.54
C GLY A 109 4.56 0.07 4.05
N ALA A 110 3.71 0.75 4.83
CA ALA A 110 3.67 0.62 6.29
C ALA A 110 3.25 -0.78 6.76
N ARG A 111 2.47 -1.51 5.95
CA ARG A 111 2.01 -2.86 6.25
C ARG A 111 2.71 -3.86 5.34
N HIS A 112 3.70 -4.57 5.87
CA HIS A 112 4.29 -5.72 5.20
C HIS A 112 3.23 -6.81 5.05
N THR A 113 2.77 -7.04 3.82
CA THR A 113 1.81 -8.12 3.57
C THR A 113 2.55 -9.41 3.23
N TYR A 114 2.19 -10.50 3.90
CA TYR A 114 2.67 -11.85 3.59
C TYR A 114 2.52 -12.20 2.10
N MET A 115 1.43 -11.78 1.45
CA MET A 115 1.20 -12.04 0.02
C MET A 115 2.27 -11.41 -0.88
N ASN A 116 2.62 -10.13 -0.65
CA ASN A 116 3.68 -9.49 -1.42
C ASN A 116 5.03 -10.17 -1.19
N HIS A 117 5.34 -10.57 0.06
CA HIS A 117 6.55 -11.34 0.34
C HIS A 117 6.59 -12.65 -0.47
N MET A 118 5.49 -13.41 -0.47
CA MET A 118 5.40 -14.67 -1.23
C MET A 118 5.55 -14.48 -2.75
N LEU A 119 4.99 -13.41 -3.33
CA LEU A 119 5.17 -13.09 -4.75
C LEU A 119 6.64 -12.80 -5.09
N ILE A 120 7.38 -12.15 -4.19
CA ILE A 120 8.80 -11.89 -4.42
C ILE A 120 9.63 -13.16 -4.25
N CYS A 121 9.29 -14.03 -3.29
CA CYS A 121 9.91 -15.35 -3.18
C CYS A 121 9.71 -16.16 -4.46
N GLU A 122 8.50 -16.14 -5.04
CA GLU A 122 8.21 -16.77 -6.33
C GLU A 122 9.08 -16.16 -7.45
N TYR A 123 9.13 -14.83 -7.55
CA TYR A 123 9.98 -14.15 -8.52
C TYR A 123 11.45 -14.59 -8.42
N LEU A 124 12.03 -14.57 -7.21
CA LEU A 124 13.41 -14.99 -6.99
C LEU A 124 13.62 -16.47 -7.34
N TRP A 125 12.66 -17.33 -7.02
CA TRP A 125 12.71 -18.73 -7.39
C TRP A 125 12.72 -18.92 -8.90
N LEU A 126 11.87 -18.19 -9.64
CA LEU A 126 11.87 -18.23 -11.11
C LEU A 126 13.22 -17.78 -11.69
N GLN A 127 13.78 -16.67 -11.21
CA GLN A 127 15.11 -16.19 -11.63
C GLN A 127 16.22 -17.21 -11.34
N MET A 128 16.17 -17.85 -10.16
CA MET A 128 17.12 -18.89 -9.77
C MET A 128 16.97 -20.13 -10.66
N HIS A 129 15.74 -20.58 -10.87
CA HIS A 129 15.43 -21.73 -11.69
C HIS A 129 15.91 -21.55 -13.14
N ASP A 130 15.72 -20.38 -13.73
CA ASP A 130 16.23 -20.08 -15.08
C ASP A 130 17.76 -20.07 -15.14
N ARG A 131 18.43 -19.47 -14.13
CA ARG A 131 19.90 -19.53 -14.01
C ARG A 131 20.41 -20.96 -13.92
N LEU A 132 19.74 -21.77 -13.12
CA LEU A 132 20.07 -23.18 -12.90
C LEU A 132 19.90 -23.99 -14.18
N ARG A 133 18.78 -23.80 -14.91
CA ARG A 133 18.53 -24.40 -16.22
C ARG A 133 19.62 -24.03 -17.24
N ALA A 134 20.00 -22.76 -17.29
CA ALA A 134 21.07 -22.28 -18.17
C ALA A 134 22.42 -22.95 -17.88
N SER A 135 22.70 -23.28 -16.61
CA SER A 135 23.93 -23.96 -16.20
C SER A 135 24.02 -25.44 -16.62
N ARG A 136 22.89 -26.06 -17.03
CA ARG A 136 22.75 -27.49 -17.38
C ARG A 136 23.25 -28.46 -16.30
N LYS A 137 23.43 -28.01 -15.06
CA LYS A 137 23.84 -28.85 -13.95
C LYS A 137 22.64 -29.59 -13.38
N ARG A 138 22.82 -30.87 -13.05
CA ARG A 138 21.82 -31.63 -12.29
C ARG A 138 21.73 -31.05 -10.88
N ILE A 139 20.52 -30.72 -10.47
CA ILE A 139 20.21 -30.19 -9.13
C ILE A 139 19.43 -31.26 -8.39
N THR A 140 19.74 -31.45 -7.12
CA THR A 140 19.03 -32.37 -6.24
C THR A 140 17.81 -31.68 -5.63
N ASP A 141 16.81 -32.46 -5.25
CA ASP A 141 15.60 -31.92 -4.60
C ASP A 141 15.94 -31.18 -3.30
N ASP A 142 16.93 -31.68 -2.53
CA ASP A 142 17.45 -31.00 -1.35
C ASP A 142 18.01 -29.61 -1.65
N MET A 143 18.75 -29.46 -2.76
CA MET A 143 19.30 -28.16 -3.16
C MET A 143 18.18 -27.21 -3.58
N THR A 144 17.16 -27.71 -4.27
CA THR A 144 15.96 -26.95 -4.62
C THR A 144 15.24 -26.44 -3.35
N GLY A 145 14.98 -27.33 -2.39
CA GLY A 145 14.37 -26.96 -1.10
C GLY A 145 15.17 -25.89 -0.37
N ASN A 146 16.48 -26.05 -0.29
CA ASN A 146 17.36 -25.06 0.34
C ASN A 146 17.32 -23.71 -0.36
N LEU A 147 17.32 -23.67 -1.69
CA LEU A 147 17.26 -22.42 -2.44
C LEU A 147 15.92 -21.69 -2.29
N ILE A 148 14.81 -22.43 -2.17
CA ILE A 148 13.48 -21.85 -1.88
C ILE A 148 13.49 -21.19 -0.49
N THR A 149 14.01 -21.88 0.53
CA THR A 149 14.17 -21.31 1.87
C THR A 149 15.02 -20.04 1.85
N LEU A 150 16.17 -20.08 1.15
CA LEU A 150 17.03 -18.92 1.02
C LEU A 150 16.39 -17.75 0.27
N ALA A 151 15.50 -18.00 -0.71
CA ALA A 151 14.77 -16.94 -1.40
C ALA A 151 13.86 -16.17 -0.43
N GLY A 152 13.24 -16.85 0.54
CA GLY A 152 12.46 -16.21 1.61
C GLY A 152 13.31 -15.29 2.49
N ILE A 153 14.41 -15.83 3.03
CA ILE A 153 15.33 -15.05 3.88
C ILE A 153 15.92 -13.87 3.10
N MET A 154 16.30 -14.09 1.84
CA MET A 154 16.84 -13.02 1.00
C MET A 154 15.81 -11.92 0.75
N THR A 155 14.57 -12.29 0.40
CA THR A 155 13.49 -11.33 0.18
C THR A 155 13.30 -10.43 1.39
N TRP A 156 13.30 -11.01 2.60
CA TRP A 156 13.22 -10.25 3.84
C TRP A 156 14.42 -9.31 4.00
N ASN A 157 15.63 -9.83 3.90
CA ASN A 157 16.85 -9.04 4.05
C ASN A 157 16.94 -7.87 3.07
N ALA A 158 16.65 -8.12 1.79
CA ALA A 158 16.71 -7.11 0.75
C ALA A 158 15.65 -6.02 0.99
N ALA A 159 14.43 -6.38 1.39
CA ALA A 159 13.40 -5.39 1.73
C ALA A 159 13.78 -4.53 2.93
N GLN A 160 14.42 -5.11 3.95
CA GLN A 160 14.91 -4.36 5.10
C GLN A 160 16.02 -3.37 4.72
N LEU A 161 16.95 -3.79 3.86
CA LEU A 161 18.03 -2.93 3.35
C LEU A 161 17.51 -1.80 2.44
N MET A 162 16.60 -2.11 1.52
CA MET A 162 16.08 -1.12 0.56
C MET A 162 15.04 -0.18 1.19
N GLY A 163 14.32 -0.65 2.21
CA GLY A 163 13.29 0.12 2.93
C GLY A 163 13.83 1.33 3.71
N GLY A 164 15.15 1.53 3.79
CA GLY A 164 15.76 2.76 4.32
C GLY A 164 15.50 2.99 5.81
N LYS A 165 15.23 1.94 6.58
CA LYS A 165 15.08 2.03 8.04
C LYS A 165 16.46 2.18 8.67
N ASP A 166 16.69 3.25 9.42
CA ASP A 166 17.86 3.40 10.27
C ASP A 166 17.84 2.23 11.30
N ASN A 167 18.83 1.33 11.20
CA ASN A 167 18.91 0.03 11.91
C ASN A 167 18.11 -1.13 11.30
N ALA A 168 18.17 -1.30 9.99
CA ALA A 168 17.69 -2.51 9.33
C ALA A 168 18.37 -3.78 9.89
N GLU A 169 17.62 -4.57 10.66
CA GLU A 169 18.06 -5.90 11.09
C GLU A 169 17.94 -6.88 9.92
N ILE A 170 19.07 -7.49 9.55
CA ILE A 170 19.15 -8.50 8.51
C ILE A 170 19.69 -9.80 9.08
N TYR A 171 19.21 -10.92 8.54
CA TYR A 171 19.76 -12.22 8.83
C TYR A 171 21.14 -12.35 8.18
N ALA A 172 22.15 -12.66 8.99
CA ALA A 172 23.49 -12.92 8.48
C ALA A 172 23.53 -14.19 7.60
N ALA A 173 24.50 -14.25 6.68
CA ALA A 173 24.72 -15.44 5.86
C ALA A 173 24.99 -16.71 6.70
N THR A 174 25.57 -16.56 7.89
CA THR A 174 25.77 -17.66 8.85
C THR A 174 24.46 -18.22 9.37
N TYR A 175 23.49 -17.34 9.68
CA TYR A 175 22.14 -17.76 10.07
C TYR A 175 21.43 -18.45 8.90
N ALA A 176 21.48 -17.86 7.70
CA ALA A 176 20.88 -18.48 6.52
C ALA A 176 21.46 -19.88 6.23
N ALA A 177 22.76 -20.09 6.45
CA ALA A 177 23.40 -21.41 6.32
C ALA A 177 22.92 -22.41 7.38
N GLN A 178 22.73 -21.96 8.63
CA GLN A 178 22.18 -22.78 9.71
C GLN A 178 20.74 -23.20 9.41
N GLU A 179 19.93 -22.28 8.90
CA GLU A 179 18.52 -22.52 8.57
C GLU A 179 18.35 -23.62 7.52
N ILE A 180 19.24 -23.69 6.53
CA ILE A 180 19.26 -24.78 5.54
C ILE A 180 20.13 -25.98 5.95
N GLY A 181 20.62 -26.01 7.20
CA GLY A 181 21.38 -27.14 7.76
C GLY A 181 22.77 -27.38 7.13
N VAL A 182 23.39 -26.38 6.51
CA VAL A 182 24.68 -26.55 5.81
C VAL A 182 25.88 -26.05 6.61
N LYS A 183 26.99 -26.80 6.54
CA LYS A 183 28.28 -26.38 7.12
C LYS A 183 28.86 -25.19 6.37
N ALA A 184 29.68 -24.38 7.04
CA ALA A 184 30.33 -23.18 6.46
C ALA A 184 31.13 -23.45 5.17
N SER A 185 31.77 -24.61 5.07
CA SER A 185 32.49 -25.04 3.86
C SER A 185 31.55 -25.29 2.68
N ALA A 186 30.40 -25.93 2.93
CA ALA A 186 29.37 -26.17 1.92
C ALA A 186 28.69 -24.86 1.49
N TRP A 187 28.42 -23.96 2.44
CA TRP A 187 27.91 -22.62 2.17
C TRP A 187 28.82 -21.86 1.20
N SER A 188 30.10 -21.77 1.53
CA SER A 188 31.08 -21.00 0.77
C SER A 188 31.27 -21.55 -0.65
N ARG A 189 31.27 -22.87 -0.79
CA ARG A 189 31.48 -23.55 -2.07
C ARG A 189 30.25 -23.54 -2.97
N ASN A 190 29.07 -23.77 -2.41
CA ASN A 190 27.86 -24.06 -3.19
C ASN A 190 26.83 -22.93 -3.14
N TYR A 191 26.58 -22.33 -1.96
CA TYR A 191 25.43 -21.44 -1.77
C TYR A 191 25.76 -19.95 -1.85
N LYS A 192 26.99 -19.53 -1.52
CA LYS A 192 27.38 -18.11 -1.51
C LYS A 192 27.08 -17.38 -2.83
N LYS A 193 27.33 -18.04 -3.97
CA LYS A 193 27.05 -17.48 -5.30
C LYS A 193 25.56 -17.45 -5.67
N HIS A 194 24.75 -18.33 -5.07
CA HIS A 194 23.30 -18.31 -5.23
C HIS A 194 22.68 -17.21 -4.36
N TRP A 195 23.16 -17.10 -3.11
CA TRP A 195 22.80 -16.02 -2.20
C TRP A 195 23.04 -14.65 -2.81
N GLN A 196 24.26 -14.38 -3.29
CA GLN A 196 24.58 -13.09 -3.93
C GLN A 196 23.66 -12.81 -5.13
N PHE A 197 23.43 -13.80 -5.98
CA PHE A 197 22.57 -13.61 -7.14
C PHE A 197 21.12 -13.28 -6.78
N MET A 198 20.57 -13.87 -5.73
CA MET A 198 19.21 -13.51 -5.28
C MET A 198 19.18 -12.07 -4.77
N TYR A 199 20.23 -11.62 -4.07
CA TYR A 199 20.36 -10.22 -3.68
C TYR A 199 20.42 -9.29 -4.89
N ASP A 200 21.27 -9.60 -5.86
CA ASP A 200 21.43 -8.81 -7.09
C ASP A 200 20.08 -8.71 -7.85
N LYS A 201 19.28 -9.78 -7.84
CA LYS A 201 17.94 -9.79 -8.44
C LYS A 201 16.91 -8.95 -7.70
N CYS A 202 17.00 -8.84 -6.37
CA CYS A 202 16.20 -7.88 -5.62
C CYS A 202 16.62 -6.43 -5.94
N GLU A 203 17.92 -6.15 -6.03
CA GLU A 203 18.44 -4.82 -6.36
C GLU A 203 18.05 -4.38 -7.77
N GLU A 204 18.11 -5.31 -8.74
CA GLU A 204 17.63 -5.10 -10.10
C GLU A 204 16.13 -4.79 -10.13
N LEU A 205 15.31 -5.59 -9.43
CA LEU A 205 13.87 -5.39 -9.35
C LEU A 205 13.51 -4.04 -8.72
N ASP A 206 14.21 -3.65 -7.64
CA ASP A 206 14.04 -2.36 -6.99
C ASP A 206 14.34 -1.21 -7.94
N SER A 207 15.50 -1.26 -8.60
CA SER A 207 15.94 -0.22 -9.52
C SER A 207 14.96 -0.07 -10.69
N GLN A 208 14.54 -1.18 -11.30
CA GLN A 208 13.59 -1.17 -12.42
C GLN A 208 12.21 -0.62 -12.01
N ALA A 209 11.70 -1.03 -10.85
CA ALA A 209 10.42 -0.54 -10.35
C ALA A 209 10.46 0.97 -10.08
N LEU A 210 11.54 1.47 -9.46
CA LEU A 210 11.72 2.90 -9.18
C LEU A 210 11.91 3.73 -10.45
N GLU A 211 12.66 3.23 -11.44
CA GLU A 211 12.84 3.90 -12.74
C GLU A 211 11.51 4.04 -13.48
N LYS A 212 10.66 3.00 -13.48
CA LYS A 212 9.31 3.06 -14.07
C LYS A 212 8.40 4.06 -13.37
N LEU A 213 8.53 4.21 -12.05
CA LEU A 213 7.76 5.22 -11.30
C LEU A 213 8.22 6.64 -11.63
N MET A 214 9.49 6.86 -11.97
CA MET A 214 9.95 8.16 -12.44
C MET A 214 9.36 8.54 -13.79
N GLN A 215 9.28 7.60 -14.74
CA GLN A 215 8.79 7.88 -16.10
C GLN A 215 7.29 8.21 -16.15
N LYS A 216 6.52 7.79 -15.16
CA LYS A 216 5.05 7.93 -15.10
C LYS A 216 4.57 9.13 -14.27
N ASN A 217 5.46 9.88 -13.63
CA ASN A 217 5.13 11.11 -12.90
C ASN A 217 5.61 12.34 -13.65
#